data_AF-A0A418QYJ4-F1
#
_entry.id   AF-A0A418QYJ4-F1
#
_cell.length_a   1.000
_cell.length_b   1.000
_cell.length_c   1.000
_cell.angle_alpha   90.00
_cell.angle_beta   90.00
_cell.angle_gamma   90.00
#
_symmetry.space_group_name_H-M   'P 1'
#
loop_
_entity.id
_entity.type
_entity.pdbx_description
1 polymer ?
#
loop_
_entity_poly.entity_id
_entity_poly.type
_entity_poly.pdbx_seq_one_letter_code
_entity_poly.pdbx_strand_id
1 'polypeptide(L)'
;MTNKIRVRVIWLVATLCYLPLFAYALDIESVLRDLGKGLLLLAVILSGLILFIIGFFKSLAALTKGVTSDFGTSPASENNAETSSLPASAAGNELPPVAAVTWAIAGRIFFLFLPVLVAWSVVSAFIAGAWHYVVFGLPVLAAGLYLWRTNRPNSAVGLAVSYALVGLVSAAIWEARQNNQPSSPRLYTSRISDLSLPDSVKPYTYVEHMPQFAGGDDALPHYVQQELRYPAEARANQAHGVVKVGYAVGTDGRVLAAQLMQGFDAGCDSAALQFVRNLTFSPGIQNNKPVVVAKTLTVEFSFASGTPEVRVLP
;
A
#
# COMPACT_ATOMS: atom_id res chain seq x y z
N MET A 1 -32.29 3.25 -42.56
CA MET A 1 -32.32 3.03 -41.09
C MET A 1 -31.37 1.92 -40.60
N THR A 2 -30.73 1.14 -41.48
CA THR A 2 -29.97 -0.08 -41.15
C THR A 2 -28.56 0.13 -40.58
N ASN A 3 -27.87 1.24 -40.90
CA ASN A 3 -26.48 1.47 -40.43
C ASN A 3 -26.37 1.93 -38.96
N LYS A 4 -27.33 2.71 -38.45
CA LYS A 4 -27.31 3.17 -37.04
C LYS A 4 -27.52 2.02 -36.04
N ILE A 5 -28.29 0.99 -36.43
CA ILE A 5 -28.56 -0.18 -35.58
C ILE A 5 -27.35 -1.10 -35.56
N ARG A 6 -26.70 -1.35 -36.71
CA ARG A 6 -25.47 -2.17 -36.78
C ARG A 6 -24.33 -1.60 -35.93
N VAL A 7 -24.13 -0.28 -35.94
CA VAL A 7 -23.11 0.37 -35.09
C VAL A 7 -23.45 0.21 -33.61
N ARG A 8 -24.72 0.40 -33.21
CA ARG A 8 -25.14 0.21 -31.81
C ARG A 8 -24.97 -1.23 -31.33
N VAL A 9 -25.25 -2.21 -32.18
CA VAL A 9 -25.06 -3.64 -31.86
C VAL A 9 -23.58 -3.98 -31.71
N ILE A 10 -22.71 -3.47 -32.59
CA ILE A 10 -21.25 -3.68 -32.48
C ILE A 10 -20.70 -3.07 -31.18
N TRP A 11 -21.14 -1.88 -30.80
CA TRP A 11 -20.75 -1.26 -29.53
C TRP A 11 -21.26 -2.03 -28.32
N LEU A 12 -22.50 -2.54 -28.36
CA LEU A 12 -23.09 -3.29 -27.26
C LEU A 12 -22.41 -4.66 -27.07
N VAL A 13 -22.10 -5.35 -28.18
CA VAL A 13 -21.33 -6.61 -28.16
C VAL A 13 -19.89 -6.37 -27.70
N ALA A 14 -19.22 -5.30 -28.13
CA ALA A 14 -17.89 -4.95 -27.65
C ALA A 14 -17.89 -4.66 -26.14
N THR A 15 -18.90 -3.93 -25.64
CA THR A 15 -19.00 -3.60 -24.21
C THR A 15 -19.30 -4.84 -23.37
N LEU A 16 -20.17 -5.74 -23.85
CA LEU A 16 -20.46 -7.03 -23.20
C LEU A 16 -19.27 -7.98 -23.19
N CYS A 17 -18.41 -7.94 -24.20
CA CYS A 17 -17.19 -8.76 -24.26
C CYS A 17 -16.09 -8.26 -23.31
N TYR A 18 -16.10 -6.97 -22.95
CA TYR A 18 -15.14 -6.35 -22.03
C TYR A 18 -15.48 -6.56 -20.54
N LEU A 19 -16.76 -6.73 -20.20
CA LEU A 19 -17.23 -6.98 -18.83
C LEU A 19 -16.56 -8.19 -18.13
N PRO A 20 -16.47 -9.38 -18.76
CA PRO A 20 -15.79 -10.53 -18.14
C PRO A 20 -14.26 -10.36 -18.08
N LEU A 21 -13.65 -9.65 -19.03
CA LEU A 21 -12.22 -9.28 -19.01
C LEU A 21 -11.92 -8.32 -17.85
N PHE A 22 -12.84 -7.40 -17.53
CA PHE A 22 -12.73 -6.49 -16.40
C PHE A 22 -12.90 -7.21 -15.05
N ALA A 23 -13.80 -8.18 -14.96
CA ALA A 23 -13.94 -9.03 -13.78
C ALA A 23 -12.68 -9.87 -13.51
N TYR A 24 -12.08 -10.42 -14.57
CA TYR A 24 -10.81 -11.18 -14.47
C TYR A 24 -9.62 -10.29 -14.07
N ALA A 25 -9.61 -9.02 -14.51
CA ALA A 25 -8.59 -8.05 -14.12
C ALA A 25 -8.65 -7.65 -12.64
N LEU A 26 -9.84 -7.63 -12.03
CA LEU A 26 -10.02 -7.33 -10.60
C LEU A 26 -9.48 -8.45 -9.69
N ASP A 27 -9.60 -9.71 -10.12
CA ASP A 27 -9.11 -10.86 -9.35
C ASP A 27 -7.57 -10.93 -9.38
N ILE A 28 -6.98 -10.63 -10.55
CA ILE A 28 -5.53 -10.50 -10.75
C ILE A 28 -4.93 -9.38 -9.86
N GLU A 29 -5.66 -8.30 -9.58
CA GLU A 29 -5.17 -7.20 -8.74
C GLU A 29 -4.87 -7.63 -7.29
N SER A 30 -5.53 -8.68 -6.77
CA SER A 30 -5.26 -9.22 -5.43
C SER A 30 -3.93 -10.01 -5.42
N VAL A 31 -3.77 -10.89 -6.40
CA VAL A 31 -2.58 -11.74 -6.60
C VAL A 31 -1.35 -10.88 -6.96
N LEU A 32 -1.53 -9.85 -7.78
CA LEU A 32 -0.47 -8.91 -8.14
C LEU A 32 -0.04 -7.99 -6.99
N ARG A 33 -0.89 -7.75 -5.98
CA ARG A 33 -0.53 -6.93 -4.81
C ARG A 33 0.53 -7.61 -3.95
N ASP A 34 0.49 -8.95 -3.87
CA ASP A 34 1.49 -9.74 -3.16
C ASP A 34 2.74 -9.98 -4.01
N LEU A 35 2.60 -10.20 -5.31
CA LEU A 35 3.74 -10.23 -6.26
C LEU A 35 4.47 -8.88 -6.36
N GLY A 36 3.73 -7.76 -6.27
CA GLY A 36 4.26 -6.40 -6.32
C GLY A 36 5.20 -6.08 -5.17
N LYS A 37 4.94 -6.61 -3.96
CA LYS A 37 5.85 -6.48 -2.81
C LYS A 37 7.20 -7.16 -3.08
N GLY A 38 7.18 -8.33 -3.73
CA GLY A 38 8.40 -9.05 -4.14
C GLY A 38 9.18 -8.32 -5.22
N LEU A 39 8.48 -7.75 -6.21
CA LEU A 39 9.12 -6.95 -7.26
C LEU A 39 9.72 -5.64 -6.73
N LEU A 40 9.11 -5.03 -5.72
CA LEU A 40 9.62 -3.83 -5.04
C LEU A 40 10.95 -4.11 -4.32
N LEU A 41 11.06 -5.27 -3.67
CA LEU A 41 12.30 -5.72 -3.04
C LEU A 41 13.40 -5.93 -4.09
N LEU A 42 13.06 -6.57 -5.21
CA LEU A 42 13.99 -6.82 -6.33
C LEU A 42 14.42 -5.51 -7.01
N ALA A 43 13.52 -4.54 -7.13
CA ALA A 43 13.77 -3.21 -7.66
C ALA A 43 14.71 -2.38 -6.76
N VAL A 44 14.53 -2.46 -5.43
CA VAL A 44 15.46 -1.85 -4.46
C VAL A 44 16.85 -2.48 -4.56
N ILE A 45 16.93 -3.81 -4.67
CA ILE A 45 18.19 -4.54 -4.86
C ILE A 45 18.89 -4.14 -6.17
N LEU A 46 18.15 -4.05 -7.28
CA LEU A 46 18.71 -3.62 -8.56
C LEU A 46 19.20 -2.16 -8.52
N SER A 47 18.45 -1.27 -7.85
CA SER A 47 18.85 0.13 -7.68
C SER A 47 20.15 0.26 -6.88
N GLY A 48 20.32 -0.55 -5.83
CA GLY A 48 21.56 -0.63 -5.05
C GLY A 48 22.73 -1.15 -5.89
N LEU A 49 22.50 -2.17 -6.72
CA LEU A 49 23.52 -2.71 -7.62
C LEU A 49 23.98 -1.68 -8.66
N ILE A 50 23.06 -0.91 -9.23
CA ILE A 50 23.38 0.16 -10.19
C ILE A 50 24.23 1.25 -9.54
N LEU A 51 23.87 1.70 -8.33
CA LEU A 51 24.67 2.69 -7.59
C LEU A 51 26.06 2.14 -7.22
N PHE A 52 26.16 0.86 -6.87
CA PHE A 52 27.44 0.19 -6.62
C PHE A 52 28.32 0.16 -7.87
N ILE A 53 27.76 -0.18 -9.03
CA ILE A 53 28.50 -0.19 -10.31
C ILE A 53 28.99 1.22 -10.66
N ILE A 54 28.16 2.26 -10.49
CA ILE A 54 28.56 3.65 -10.71
C ILE A 54 29.72 4.06 -9.77
N GLY A 55 29.63 3.70 -8.49
CA GLY A 55 30.70 3.93 -7.51
C GLY A 55 32.00 3.20 -7.86
N PHE A 56 31.90 1.95 -8.30
CA PHE A 56 33.03 1.13 -8.72
C PHE A 56 33.77 1.76 -9.91
N PHE A 57 33.05 2.20 -10.94
CA PHE A 57 33.67 2.88 -12.09
C PHE A 57 34.29 4.23 -11.73
N LYS A 58 33.68 4.98 -10.81
CA LYS A 58 34.27 6.22 -10.28
C LYS A 58 35.58 5.96 -9.53
N SER A 59 35.67 4.86 -8.79
CA SER A 59 36.88 4.42 -8.11
C SER A 59 37.95 3.90 -9.08
N LEU A 60 37.55 3.18 -10.13
CA LEU A 60 38.46 2.70 -11.19
C LEU A 60 39.07 3.86 -11.98
N ALA A 61 38.28 4.91 -12.25
CA ALA A 61 38.73 6.13 -12.91
C ALA A 61 39.68 6.97 -12.03
N ALA A 62 39.65 6.81 -10.71
CA ALA A 62 40.61 7.43 -9.81
C ALA A 62 41.97 6.70 -9.86
N LEU A 63 41.96 5.37 -10.02
CA LEU A 63 43.17 4.55 -10.13
C LEU A 63 43.93 4.78 -11.44
N THR A 64 43.24 5.04 -12.55
CA THR A 64 43.90 5.34 -13.83
C THR A 64 44.57 6.72 -13.86
N LYS A 65 44.12 7.68 -13.05
CA LYS A 65 44.77 9.00 -12.91
C LYS A 65 46.08 8.96 -12.11
N GLY A 66 46.26 7.96 -11.24
CA GLY A 66 47.49 7.80 -10.46
C GLY A 66 48.66 7.21 -11.25
N VAL A 67 48.39 6.50 -12.34
CA VAL A 67 49.43 5.81 -13.14
C VAL A 67 50.08 6.74 -14.18
N THR A 68 49.46 7.86 -14.53
CA THR A 68 50.00 8.80 -15.52
C THR A 68 50.90 9.90 -14.94
N SER A 69 50.96 10.07 -13.61
CA SER A 69 51.80 11.10 -12.98
C SER A 69 53.26 10.69 -12.72
N ASP A 70 53.60 9.41 -12.86
CA ASP A 70 54.96 8.90 -12.58
C ASP A 70 55.87 8.79 -13.82
N PHE A 71 55.36 9.08 -15.02
CA PHE A 71 56.19 9.10 -16.24
C PHE A 71 56.32 10.51 -16.81
N GLY A 72 57.38 11.21 -16.35
CA GLY A 72 58.04 12.26 -17.12
C GLY A 72 57.87 13.67 -16.59
N THR A 73 58.88 14.21 -15.92
CA THR A 73 59.80 15.22 -16.50
C THR A 73 60.82 15.69 -15.45
N SER A 74 62.10 15.38 -15.71
CA SER A 74 63.27 16.03 -15.10
C SER A 74 63.59 17.29 -15.93
N PRO A 75 64.07 18.40 -15.33
CA PRO A 75 63.97 19.72 -15.93
C PRO A 75 65.19 20.08 -16.79
N ALA A 76 64.97 20.81 -17.88
CA ALA A 76 66.02 21.59 -18.51
C ALA A 76 65.43 22.85 -19.17
N SER A 77 65.80 24.00 -18.61
CA SER A 77 65.69 25.32 -19.22
C SER A 77 67.12 25.81 -19.42
N GLU A 78 67.59 25.88 -20.66
CA GLU A 78 68.69 26.79 -21.02
C GLU A 78 68.69 27.15 -22.53
N ASN A 79 68.23 28.37 -22.80
CA ASN A 79 68.81 29.39 -23.67
C ASN A 79 69.06 29.16 -25.19
N ASN A 80 68.36 30.01 -25.95
CA ASN A 80 68.84 30.90 -27.03
C ASN A 80 69.13 30.39 -28.46
N ALA A 81 68.42 31.06 -29.38
CA ALA A 81 68.85 31.71 -30.63
C ALA A 81 69.17 30.89 -31.91
N GLU A 82 68.42 31.29 -32.95
CA GLU A 82 68.85 31.57 -34.33
C GLU A 82 68.81 30.49 -35.44
N THR A 83 68.12 30.91 -36.52
CA THR A 83 68.34 30.63 -37.96
C THR A 83 67.85 29.34 -38.66
N SER A 84 67.01 29.59 -39.68
CA SER A 84 67.11 29.10 -41.07
C SER A 84 66.07 28.09 -41.63
N SER A 85 65.48 28.53 -42.75
CA SER A 85 64.93 27.78 -43.91
C SER A 85 63.70 26.84 -43.78
N LEU A 86 62.67 27.18 -44.56
CA LEU A 86 61.55 26.35 -45.09
C LEU A 86 62.06 25.17 -45.96
N PRO A 87 61.20 24.25 -46.49
CA PRO A 87 59.93 23.65 -46.02
C PRO A 87 59.89 22.10 -46.22
N ALA A 88 59.06 21.33 -45.51
CA ALA A 88 58.64 19.98 -45.97
C ALA A 88 57.44 19.39 -45.20
N SER A 89 56.36 19.16 -45.95
CA SER A 89 55.37 18.08 -45.87
C SER A 89 55.63 16.92 -44.88
N ALA A 90 54.69 16.66 -43.96
CA ALA A 90 54.30 15.30 -43.55
C ALA A 90 52.95 15.31 -42.81
N ALA A 91 51.97 14.61 -43.36
CA ALA A 91 50.70 14.28 -42.74
C ALA A 91 50.90 13.34 -41.53
N GLY A 92 50.08 13.48 -40.48
CA GLY A 92 50.09 12.54 -39.36
C GLY A 92 49.02 12.81 -38.29
N ASN A 93 47.81 12.30 -38.51
CA ASN A 93 46.81 11.87 -37.52
C ASN A 93 46.54 12.79 -36.30
N GLU A 94 45.59 13.71 -36.44
CA GLU A 94 44.97 14.38 -35.29
C GLU A 94 43.98 13.42 -34.58
N LEU A 95 44.29 13.01 -33.35
CA LEU A 95 43.32 12.33 -32.47
C LEU A 95 42.21 13.31 -32.08
N PRO A 96 40.92 12.89 -32.04
CA PRO A 96 39.84 13.77 -31.63
C PRO A 96 40.00 14.18 -30.15
N PRO A 97 39.60 15.41 -29.78
CA PRO A 97 39.75 15.91 -28.43
C PRO A 97 39.01 15.00 -27.44
N VAL A 98 39.68 14.62 -26.35
CA VAL A 98 39.19 13.69 -25.30
C VAL A 98 37.80 14.07 -24.77
N ALA A 99 37.44 15.36 -24.82
CA ALA A 99 36.11 15.86 -24.51
C ALA A 99 35.01 15.30 -25.44
N ALA A 100 35.25 15.21 -26.75
CA ALA A 100 34.26 14.69 -27.71
C ALA A 100 33.96 13.20 -27.47
N VAL A 101 34.98 12.42 -27.14
CA VAL A 101 34.85 10.98 -26.83
C VAL A 101 34.09 10.78 -25.52
N THR A 102 34.35 11.60 -24.50
CA THR A 102 33.64 11.50 -23.21
C THR A 102 32.17 11.89 -23.31
N TRP A 103 31.82 12.92 -24.09
CA TRP A 103 30.41 13.28 -24.35
C TRP A 103 29.67 12.23 -25.18
N ALA A 104 30.34 11.61 -26.16
CA ALA A 104 29.75 10.53 -26.97
C ALA A 104 29.47 9.26 -26.15
N ILE A 105 30.36 8.93 -25.21
CA ILE A 105 30.19 7.80 -24.29
C ILE A 105 29.08 8.10 -23.27
N ALA A 106 29.04 9.31 -22.71
CA ALA A 106 27.98 9.72 -21.79
C ALA A 106 26.58 9.68 -22.44
N GLY A 107 26.47 10.12 -23.70
CA GLY A 107 25.23 10.03 -24.46
C GLY A 107 24.77 8.59 -24.69
N ARG A 108 25.69 7.67 -25.04
CA ARG A 108 25.37 6.24 -25.20
C ARG A 108 24.93 5.58 -23.89
N ILE A 109 25.54 5.95 -22.77
CA ILE A 109 25.15 5.46 -21.45
C ILE A 109 23.76 5.97 -21.08
N PHE A 110 23.44 7.24 -21.34
CA PHE A 110 22.11 7.80 -21.08
C PHE A 110 20.99 7.05 -21.85
N PHE A 111 21.22 6.72 -23.13
CA PHE A 111 20.26 5.95 -23.92
C PHE A 111 20.10 4.49 -23.46
N LEU A 112 21.11 3.90 -22.82
CA LEU A 112 21.00 2.57 -22.22
C LEU A 112 20.13 2.57 -20.95
N PHE A 113 20.08 3.67 -20.20
CA PHE A 113 19.27 3.79 -18.98
C PHE A 113 17.85 4.30 -19.20
N LEU A 114 17.56 4.93 -20.35
CA LEU A 114 16.22 5.37 -20.72
C LEU A 114 15.15 4.27 -20.62
N PRO A 115 15.32 3.04 -21.15
CA PRO A 115 14.31 1.98 -21.01
C PRO A 115 14.11 1.53 -19.56
N VAL A 116 15.15 1.58 -18.73
CA VAL A 116 15.07 1.26 -17.30
C VAL A 116 14.27 2.33 -16.54
N LEU A 117 14.46 3.61 -16.87
CA LEU A 117 13.67 4.71 -16.31
C LEU A 117 12.20 4.66 -16.73
N VAL A 118 11.93 4.29 -17.99
CA VAL A 118 10.55 4.10 -18.47
C VAL A 118 9.91 2.91 -17.76
N ALA A 119 10.61 1.78 -17.64
CA ALA A 119 10.13 0.62 -16.89
C ALA A 119 9.89 0.96 -15.41
N TRP A 120 10.79 1.73 -14.79
CA TRP A 120 10.64 2.22 -13.41
C TRP A 120 9.39 3.10 -13.23
N SER A 121 9.14 4.01 -14.17
CA SER A 121 7.95 4.85 -14.16
C SER A 121 6.67 4.01 -14.26
N VAL A 122 6.63 3.02 -15.16
CA VAL A 122 5.48 2.11 -15.31
C VAL A 122 5.27 1.26 -14.05
N VAL A 123 6.33 0.70 -13.46
CA VAL A 123 6.23 -0.09 -12.23
C VAL A 123 5.78 0.77 -11.05
N SER A 124 6.25 2.02 -10.95
CA SER A 124 5.83 2.95 -9.90
C SER A 124 4.35 3.34 -10.00
N ALA A 125 3.83 3.53 -11.23
CA ALA A 125 2.42 3.81 -11.48
C ALA A 125 1.52 2.60 -11.17
N PHE A 126 2.04 1.38 -11.39
CA PHE A 126 1.39 0.13 -11.00
C PHE A 126 1.28 0.02 -9.48
N ILE A 127 2.38 0.26 -8.74
CA ILE A 127 2.38 0.18 -7.27
C ILE A 127 1.44 1.21 -6.61
N ALA A 128 1.29 2.40 -7.21
CA ALA A 128 0.44 3.47 -6.68
C ALA A 128 -1.08 3.27 -6.93
N GLY A 129 -1.51 2.16 -7.53
CA GLY A 129 -2.93 1.97 -7.88
C GLY A 129 -3.39 2.76 -9.12
N ALA A 130 -2.46 3.47 -9.77
CA ALA A 130 -2.71 4.42 -10.86
C ALA A 130 -2.58 3.79 -12.26
N TRP A 131 -2.41 2.46 -12.35
CA TRP A 131 -2.38 1.68 -13.60
C TRP A 131 -3.58 1.94 -14.52
N HIS A 132 -4.74 2.31 -13.97
CA HIS A 132 -5.91 2.72 -14.74
C HIS A 132 -5.58 3.89 -15.69
N TYR A 133 -4.76 4.86 -15.26
CA TYR A 133 -4.34 5.97 -16.11
C TYR A 133 -3.35 5.56 -17.20
N VAL A 134 -2.56 4.51 -16.98
CA VAL A 134 -1.59 4.02 -17.98
C VAL A 134 -2.30 3.15 -19.01
N VAL A 135 -3.11 2.19 -18.55
CA VAL A 135 -3.83 1.24 -19.42
C VAL A 135 -4.93 1.94 -20.21
N PHE A 136 -5.67 2.86 -19.59
CA PHE A 136 -6.72 3.61 -20.28
C PHE A 136 -6.22 4.94 -20.85
N GLY A 137 -5.25 5.64 -20.25
CA GLY A 137 -4.84 6.97 -20.72
C GLY A 137 -3.91 6.99 -21.93
N LEU A 138 -3.02 5.99 -22.10
CA LEU A 138 -2.10 5.95 -23.26
C LEU A 138 -2.80 5.71 -24.60
N PRO A 139 -3.70 4.72 -24.75
CA PRO A 139 -4.48 4.53 -25.99
C PRO A 139 -5.33 5.76 -26.33
N VAL A 140 -5.76 6.48 -25.29
CA VAL A 140 -6.60 7.67 -25.37
C VAL A 140 -5.82 8.90 -25.82
N LEU A 141 -4.61 9.12 -25.29
CA LEU A 141 -3.70 10.15 -25.77
C LEU A 141 -3.32 9.90 -27.24
N ALA A 142 -3.06 8.64 -27.60
CA ALA A 142 -2.79 8.27 -28.99
C ALA A 142 -3.99 8.54 -29.91
N ALA A 143 -5.23 8.23 -29.47
CA ALA A 143 -6.44 8.52 -30.22
C ALA A 143 -6.71 10.05 -30.33
N GLY A 144 -6.46 10.81 -29.27
CA GLY A 144 -6.57 12.27 -29.26
C GLY A 144 -5.58 12.95 -30.21
N LEU A 145 -4.31 12.51 -30.20
CA LEU A 145 -3.27 12.96 -31.14
C LEU A 145 -3.61 12.58 -32.59
N TYR A 146 -4.14 11.38 -32.82
CA TYR A 146 -4.59 10.92 -34.14
C TYR A 146 -5.78 11.75 -34.67
N LEU A 147 -6.73 12.10 -33.82
CA LEU A 147 -7.91 12.89 -34.19
C LEU A 147 -7.59 14.39 -34.36
N TRP A 148 -6.69 14.94 -33.53
CA TRP A 148 -6.17 16.29 -33.72
C TRP A 148 -5.45 16.43 -35.07
N ARG A 149 -4.67 15.41 -35.46
CA ARG A 149 -4.01 15.37 -36.77
C ARG A 149 -4.98 15.25 -37.95
N THR A 150 -6.20 14.72 -37.75
CA THR A 150 -7.20 14.54 -38.81
C THR A 150 -8.27 15.65 -38.86
N ASN A 151 -8.11 16.72 -38.07
CA ASN A 151 -8.85 17.99 -38.13
C ASN A 151 -10.38 17.85 -38.16
N ARG A 152 -10.95 16.90 -37.39
CA ARG A 152 -12.40 16.74 -37.22
C ARG A 152 -12.86 17.27 -35.84
N PRO A 153 -13.27 18.55 -35.73
CA PRO A 153 -13.48 19.22 -34.44
C PRO A 153 -14.62 18.62 -33.60
N ASN A 154 -15.69 18.15 -34.25
CA ASN A 154 -16.91 17.73 -33.55
C ASN A 154 -16.77 16.36 -32.85
N SER A 155 -15.88 15.50 -33.34
CA SER A 155 -15.57 14.20 -32.73
C SER A 155 -14.62 14.29 -31.53
N ALA A 156 -13.74 15.30 -31.50
CA ALA A 156 -12.82 15.52 -30.40
C ALA A 156 -13.54 15.96 -29.11
N VAL A 157 -14.57 16.80 -29.25
CA VAL A 157 -15.40 17.26 -28.12
C VAL A 157 -16.20 16.10 -27.50
N GLY A 158 -16.79 15.24 -28.33
CA GLY A 158 -17.56 14.08 -27.83
C GLY A 158 -16.70 13.09 -27.04
N LEU A 159 -15.45 12.88 -27.47
CA LEU A 159 -14.49 12.05 -26.74
C LEU A 159 -14.08 12.70 -25.42
N ALA A 160 -13.72 13.99 -25.43
CA ALA A 160 -13.38 14.73 -24.22
C ALA A 160 -14.48 14.67 -23.15
N VAL A 161 -15.76 14.81 -23.56
CA VAL A 161 -16.91 14.69 -22.65
C VAL A 161 -17.06 13.26 -22.13
N SER A 162 -16.87 12.24 -22.98
CA SER A 162 -16.91 10.85 -22.52
C SER A 162 -15.81 10.53 -21.50
N TYR A 163 -14.61 11.10 -21.66
CA TYR A 163 -13.50 10.93 -20.72
C TYR A 163 -13.74 11.64 -19.40
N ALA A 164 -14.30 12.86 -19.43
CA ALA A 164 -14.68 13.57 -18.22
C ALA A 164 -15.70 12.77 -17.40
N LEU A 165 -16.69 12.16 -18.07
CA LEU A 165 -17.68 11.32 -17.40
C LEU A 165 -17.08 10.04 -16.82
N VAL A 166 -16.21 9.34 -17.56
CA VAL A 166 -15.54 8.13 -17.04
C VAL A 166 -14.65 8.49 -15.85
N GLY A 167 -13.88 9.57 -15.92
CA GLY A 167 -13.04 10.05 -14.82
C GLY A 167 -13.85 10.39 -13.56
N LEU A 168 -14.99 11.08 -13.71
CA LEU A 168 -15.90 11.39 -12.61
C LEU A 168 -16.54 10.14 -11.99
N VAL A 169 -16.96 9.18 -12.83
CA VAL A 169 -17.52 7.91 -12.34
C VAL A 169 -16.46 7.09 -11.60
N SER A 170 -15.23 7.00 -12.14
CA SER A 170 -14.12 6.32 -11.47
C SER A 170 -13.75 6.99 -10.15
N ALA A 171 -13.72 8.34 -10.10
CA ALA A 171 -13.47 9.09 -8.88
C ALA A 171 -14.57 8.86 -7.82
N ALA A 172 -15.85 8.87 -8.23
CA ALA A 172 -16.97 8.60 -7.33
C ALA A 172 -16.94 7.17 -6.76
N ILE A 173 -16.59 6.17 -7.58
CA ILE A 173 -16.42 4.78 -7.13
C ILE A 173 -15.24 4.65 -6.16
N TRP A 174 -14.14 5.37 -6.42
CA TRP A 174 -12.98 5.39 -5.54
C TRP A 174 -13.31 5.98 -4.16
N GLU A 175 -13.97 7.13 -4.13
CA GLU A 175 -14.37 7.80 -2.88
C GLU A 175 -15.39 6.96 -2.09
N ALA A 176 -16.35 6.33 -2.77
CA ALA A 176 -17.29 5.40 -2.13
C ALA A 176 -16.59 4.18 -1.50
N ARG A 177 -15.47 3.70 -2.07
CA ARG A 177 -14.68 2.62 -1.45
C ARG A 177 -13.87 3.09 -0.26
N GLN A 178 -13.28 4.28 -0.31
CA GLN A 178 -12.52 4.81 0.82
C GLN A 178 -13.42 4.96 2.06
N ASN A 179 -14.66 5.40 1.87
CA ASN A 179 -15.63 5.54 2.96
C ASN A 179 -16.10 4.20 3.55
N ASN A 180 -16.05 3.11 2.76
CA ASN A 180 -16.50 1.78 3.19
C ASN A 180 -15.36 0.86 3.65
N GLN A 181 -14.12 1.33 3.69
CA GLN A 181 -13.00 0.53 4.15
C GLN A 181 -13.02 0.44 5.69
N PRO A 182 -12.93 -0.76 6.30
CA PRO A 182 -12.83 -0.88 7.74
C PRO A 182 -11.60 -0.11 8.20
N SER A 183 -11.79 0.82 9.13
CA SER A 183 -10.70 1.57 9.77
C SER A 183 -9.64 0.58 10.26
N SER A 184 -8.37 0.87 9.97
CA SER A 184 -7.25 0.03 10.40
C SER A 184 -7.38 -0.34 11.88
N PRO A 185 -7.16 -1.61 12.28
CA PRO A 185 -7.31 -2.02 13.66
C PRO A 185 -6.50 -1.11 14.57
N ARG A 186 -7.17 -0.41 15.49
CA ARG A 186 -6.51 0.33 16.55
C ARG A 186 -6.01 -0.72 17.54
N LEU A 187 -4.75 -1.08 17.38
CA LEU A 187 -4.07 -1.95 18.33
C LEU A 187 -3.76 -1.12 19.56
N TYR A 188 -4.38 -1.49 20.68
CA TYR A 188 -4.00 -0.96 21.97
C TYR A 188 -2.87 -1.86 22.49
N THR A 189 -1.73 -1.27 22.83
CA THR A 189 -0.55 -2.00 23.34
C THR A 189 -0.76 -2.64 24.72
N SER A 190 -1.97 -2.57 25.27
CA SER A 190 -2.31 -3.06 26.59
C SER A 190 -2.32 -4.57 26.64
N ARG A 191 -1.49 -5.13 27.51
CA ARG A 191 -1.58 -6.55 27.89
C ARG A 191 -2.60 -6.68 29.00
N ILE A 192 -3.22 -7.85 29.11
CA ILE A 192 -4.09 -8.21 30.26
C ILE A 192 -3.34 -8.02 31.59
N SER A 193 -2.02 -8.18 31.58
CA SER A 193 -1.13 -7.92 32.72
C SER A 193 -1.15 -6.46 33.21
N ASP A 194 -1.60 -5.52 32.38
CA ASP A 194 -1.62 -4.08 32.64
C ASP A 194 -2.99 -3.60 33.15
N LEU A 195 -3.94 -4.51 33.37
CA LEU A 195 -5.21 -4.19 34.03
C LEU A 195 -4.90 -3.53 35.38
N SER A 196 -5.46 -2.33 35.62
CA SER A 196 -5.31 -1.57 36.87
C SER A 196 -6.00 -2.27 38.05
N LEU A 197 -5.47 -3.41 38.45
CA LEU A 197 -5.84 -4.17 39.62
C LEU A 197 -5.02 -3.66 40.82
N PRO A 198 -5.53 -3.80 42.06
CA PRO A 198 -4.72 -3.54 43.25
C PRO A 198 -3.41 -4.35 43.18
N ASP A 199 -2.27 -3.73 43.49
CA ASP A 199 -0.91 -4.30 43.32
C ASP A 199 -0.70 -5.71 43.93
N SER A 200 -1.59 -6.14 44.82
CA SER A 200 -1.56 -7.45 45.47
C SER A 200 -2.25 -8.59 44.72
N VAL A 201 -2.96 -8.33 43.61
CA VAL A 201 -3.81 -9.34 42.93
C VAL A 201 -3.27 -9.66 41.54
N LYS A 202 -2.64 -10.83 41.38
CA LYS A 202 -2.29 -11.38 40.08
C LYS A 202 -3.46 -12.23 39.54
N PRO A 203 -4.08 -11.85 38.42
CA PRO A 203 -5.18 -12.64 37.86
C PRO A 203 -4.66 -13.96 37.28
N TYR A 204 -5.39 -15.04 37.51
CA TYR A 204 -5.12 -16.33 36.89
C TYR A 204 -5.62 -16.32 35.43
N THR A 205 -4.87 -16.91 34.52
CA THR A 205 -5.29 -17.10 33.12
C THR A 205 -6.08 -18.39 32.94
N TYR A 206 -5.78 -19.40 33.75
CA TYR A 206 -6.44 -20.70 33.72
C TYR A 206 -6.66 -21.20 35.15
N VAL A 207 -7.84 -21.78 35.38
CA VAL A 207 -8.28 -22.33 36.67
C VAL A 207 -9.13 -23.59 36.44
N GLU A 208 -9.29 -24.40 37.49
CA GLU A 208 -10.05 -25.66 37.46
C GLU A 208 -11.52 -25.43 37.03
N HIS A 209 -12.17 -24.43 37.60
CA HIS A 209 -13.51 -24.01 37.21
C HIS A 209 -13.51 -22.60 36.66
N MET A 210 -13.69 -22.48 35.34
CA MET A 210 -13.72 -21.19 34.63
C MET A 210 -14.92 -20.33 35.04
N PRO A 211 -14.78 -18.99 35.05
CA PRO A 211 -15.91 -18.09 35.17
C PRO A 211 -16.87 -18.27 33.99
N GLN A 212 -18.15 -18.50 34.30
CA GLN A 212 -19.24 -18.59 33.32
C GLN A 212 -20.19 -17.41 33.49
N PHE A 213 -20.83 -16.96 32.41
CA PHE A 213 -21.79 -15.87 32.48
C PHE A 213 -23.02 -16.26 33.32
N ALA A 214 -23.62 -15.30 34.03
CA ALA A 214 -24.83 -15.51 34.83
C ALA A 214 -26.04 -15.82 33.90
N GLY A 215 -26.16 -17.07 33.49
CA GLY A 215 -27.09 -17.54 32.46
C GLY A 215 -26.54 -18.68 31.59
N GLY A 216 -25.26 -19.03 31.75
CA GLY A 216 -24.59 -20.05 30.94
C GLY A 216 -23.91 -19.47 29.70
N ASP A 217 -23.12 -20.30 29.03
CA ASP A 217 -22.32 -19.88 27.87
C ASP A 217 -23.20 -19.52 26.65
N ASP A 218 -24.38 -20.16 26.52
CA ASP A 218 -25.35 -19.88 25.45
C ASP A 218 -26.12 -18.57 25.65
N ALA A 219 -26.23 -18.06 26.88
CA ALA A 219 -26.97 -16.83 27.17
C ALA A 219 -26.17 -15.57 26.84
N LEU A 220 -24.85 -15.64 26.83
CA LEU A 220 -23.98 -14.49 26.59
C LEU A 220 -24.17 -13.88 25.18
N PRO A 221 -24.18 -14.66 24.08
CA PRO A 221 -24.45 -14.12 22.74
C PRO A 221 -25.82 -13.44 22.64
N HIS A 222 -26.86 -14.02 23.26
CA HIS A 222 -28.19 -13.44 23.28
C HIS A 222 -28.24 -12.13 24.08
N TYR A 223 -27.58 -12.09 25.23
CA TYR A 223 -27.50 -10.89 26.05
C TYR A 223 -26.76 -9.75 25.34
N VAL A 224 -25.69 -10.08 24.62
CA VAL A 224 -24.96 -9.11 23.77
C VAL A 224 -25.89 -8.51 22.73
N GLN A 225 -26.67 -9.32 22.00
CA GLN A 225 -27.58 -8.81 20.98
C GLN A 225 -28.68 -7.89 21.54
N GLN A 226 -29.10 -8.11 22.78
CA GLN A 226 -30.17 -7.34 23.42
C GLN A 226 -29.67 -6.01 24.02
N GLU A 227 -28.54 -6.05 24.73
CA GLU A 227 -28.05 -4.92 25.52
C GLU A 227 -26.96 -4.11 24.82
N LEU A 228 -26.14 -4.73 23.96
CA LEU A 228 -25.05 -4.03 23.28
C LEU A 228 -25.59 -3.20 22.09
N ARG A 229 -25.77 -1.91 22.34
CA ARG A 229 -26.30 -0.98 21.34
C ARG A 229 -25.24 -0.55 20.35
N TYR A 230 -25.56 -0.66 19.06
CA TYR A 230 -24.75 -0.14 17.97
C TYR A 230 -24.79 1.41 17.95
N PRO A 231 -23.67 2.13 18.16
CA PRO A 231 -23.62 3.60 18.18
C PRO A 231 -24.12 4.26 16.89
N ALA A 232 -24.76 5.43 17.00
CA ALA A 232 -25.36 6.12 15.83
C ALA A 232 -24.31 6.55 14.80
N GLU A 233 -23.15 7.03 15.24
CA GLU A 233 -22.06 7.48 14.36
C GLU A 233 -21.47 6.32 13.56
N ALA A 234 -21.13 5.22 14.24
CA ALA A 234 -20.63 4.01 13.60
C ALA A 234 -21.67 3.38 12.65
N ARG A 235 -22.97 3.57 12.94
CA ARG A 235 -24.06 3.16 12.04
C ARG A 235 -24.20 4.03 10.80
N ALA A 236 -24.05 5.35 10.95
CA ALA A 236 -24.08 6.27 9.81
C ALA A 236 -22.92 6.00 8.84
N ASN A 237 -21.75 5.65 9.39
CA ASN A 237 -20.54 5.36 8.63
C ASN A 237 -20.42 3.91 8.16
N GLN A 238 -21.43 3.06 8.42
CA GLN A 238 -21.40 1.62 8.10
C GLN A 238 -20.11 0.92 8.56
N ALA A 239 -19.55 1.38 9.68
CA ALA A 239 -18.30 0.89 10.21
C ALA A 239 -18.48 -0.58 10.61
N HIS A 240 -17.48 -1.42 10.41
CA HIS A 240 -17.57 -2.83 10.77
C HIS A 240 -16.18 -3.31 11.19
N GLY A 241 -16.15 -4.28 12.09
CA GLY A 241 -14.90 -4.75 12.65
C GLY A 241 -15.08 -5.56 13.92
N VAL A 242 -13.93 -5.97 14.47
CA VAL A 242 -13.86 -6.80 15.66
C VAL A 242 -13.23 -6.01 16.79
N VAL A 243 -13.89 -6.01 17.94
CA VAL A 243 -13.41 -5.43 19.20
C VAL A 243 -13.04 -6.55 20.15
N LYS A 244 -11.83 -6.49 20.72
CA LYS A 244 -11.37 -7.40 21.77
C LYS A 244 -11.22 -6.64 23.07
N VAL A 245 -11.92 -7.09 24.10
CA VAL A 245 -11.86 -6.52 25.45
C VAL A 245 -11.30 -7.57 26.40
N GLY A 246 -10.17 -7.27 27.03
CA GLY A 246 -9.62 -8.05 28.14
C GLY A 246 -10.18 -7.54 29.46
N TYR A 247 -10.63 -8.42 30.34
CA TYR A 247 -11.19 -8.06 31.63
C TYR A 247 -10.86 -9.09 32.72
N ALA A 248 -10.88 -8.65 33.97
CA ALA A 248 -10.67 -9.50 35.13
C ALA A 248 -11.97 -9.68 35.91
N VAL A 249 -12.36 -10.94 36.12
CA VAL A 249 -13.50 -11.33 36.94
C VAL A 249 -13.03 -11.52 38.37
N GLY A 250 -13.66 -10.82 39.31
CA GLY A 250 -13.38 -10.87 40.73
C GLY A 250 -13.88 -12.14 41.41
N THR A 251 -13.57 -12.27 42.70
CA THR A 251 -14.04 -13.38 43.55
C THR A 251 -15.53 -13.33 43.85
N ASP A 252 -16.16 -12.17 43.66
CA ASP A 252 -17.59 -11.92 43.75
C ASP A 252 -18.31 -12.14 42.40
N GLY A 253 -17.57 -12.48 41.35
CA GLY A 253 -18.12 -12.67 40.01
C GLY A 253 -18.35 -11.38 39.22
N ARG A 254 -18.03 -10.21 39.78
CA ARG A 254 -18.12 -8.92 39.08
C ARG A 254 -16.84 -8.63 38.31
N VAL A 255 -16.94 -7.81 37.27
CA VAL A 255 -15.76 -7.36 36.53
C VAL A 255 -15.05 -6.26 37.33
N LEU A 256 -13.80 -6.53 37.74
CA LEU A 256 -12.98 -5.60 38.52
C LEU A 256 -12.30 -4.55 37.63
N ALA A 257 -11.79 -5.00 36.49
CA ALA A 257 -11.09 -4.16 35.54
C ALA A 257 -11.39 -4.65 34.11
N ALA A 258 -11.51 -3.72 33.18
CA ALA A 258 -11.72 -4.00 31.76
C ALA A 258 -10.88 -3.03 30.92
N GLN A 259 -10.22 -3.57 29.90
CA GLN A 259 -9.31 -2.85 29.03
C GLN A 259 -9.48 -3.31 27.58
N LEU A 260 -9.43 -2.35 26.66
CA LEU A 260 -9.57 -2.60 25.24
C LEU A 260 -8.22 -3.09 24.68
N MET A 261 -8.19 -4.29 24.09
CA MET A 261 -6.98 -4.86 23.48
C MET A 261 -6.90 -4.55 21.98
N GLN A 262 -8.04 -4.62 21.31
CA GLN A 262 -8.16 -4.33 19.88
C GLN A 262 -9.46 -3.58 19.66
N GLY A 263 -9.38 -2.41 19.03
CA GLY A 263 -10.53 -1.62 18.63
C GLY A 263 -10.52 -1.33 17.15
N PHE A 264 -11.63 -0.82 16.63
CA PHE A 264 -11.71 -0.36 15.24
C PHE A 264 -12.32 1.05 15.13
N ASP A 265 -13.27 1.37 16.00
CA ASP A 265 -13.96 2.65 16.03
C ASP A 265 -14.21 3.09 17.48
N ALA A 266 -13.92 4.35 17.79
CA ALA A 266 -13.99 4.85 19.16
C ALA A 266 -15.39 4.73 19.79
N GLY A 267 -16.45 4.86 18.97
CA GLY A 267 -17.82 4.70 19.44
C GLY A 267 -18.10 3.26 19.85
N CYS A 268 -17.78 2.30 18.99
CA CYS A 268 -17.98 0.87 19.24
C CYS A 268 -17.09 0.36 20.38
N ASP A 269 -15.84 0.84 20.44
CA ASP A 269 -14.88 0.51 21.49
C ASP A 269 -15.42 0.90 22.88
N SER A 270 -15.97 2.11 23.01
CA SER A 270 -16.52 2.61 24.28
C SER A 270 -17.79 1.86 24.70
N ALA A 271 -18.67 1.54 23.75
CA ALA A 271 -19.89 0.79 24.00
C ALA A 271 -19.59 -0.65 24.44
N ALA A 272 -18.65 -1.33 23.78
CA ALA A 272 -18.20 -2.66 24.16
C ALA A 272 -17.56 -2.67 25.56
N LEU A 273 -16.76 -1.65 25.87
CA LEU A 273 -16.10 -1.53 27.18
C LEU A 273 -17.13 -1.31 28.30
N GLN A 274 -18.12 -0.43 28.10
CA GLN A 274 -19.21 -0.21 29.06
C GLN A 274 -20.05 -1.47 29.26
N PHE A 275 -20.38 -2.18 28.19
CA PHE A 275 -21.12 -3.43 28.25
C PHE A 275 -20.39 -4.48 29.09
N VAL A 276 -19.08 -4.71 28.84
CA VAL A 276 -18.28 -5.69 29.59
C VAL A 276 -18.22 -5.35 31.08
N ARG A 277 -18.14 -4.07 31.45
CA ARG A 277 -18.14 -3.64 32.87
C ARG A 277 -19.44 -3.98 33.61
N ASN A 278 -20.56 -4.08 32.89
CA ASN A 278 -21.86 -4.40 33.47
C ASN A 278 -22.16 -5.91 33.51
N LEU A 279 -21.27 -6.75 32.99
CA LEU A 279 -21.46 -8.19 33.01
C LEU A 279 -21.23 -8.76 34.41
N THR A 280 -22.03 -9.77 34.74
CA THR A 280 -21.89 -10.57 35.96
C THR A 280 -21.61 -12.01 35.59
N PHE A 281 -20.61 -12.59 36.24
CA PHE A 281 -20.14 -13.95 36.02
C PHE A 281 -20.21 -14.74 37.33
N SER A 282 -20.17 -16.06 37.22
CA SER A 282 -19.81 -16.94 38.34
C SER A 282 -18.31 -16.80 38.62
N PRO A 283 -17.87 -16.75 39.89
CA PRO A 283 -16.45 -16.63 40.21
C PRO A 283 -15.68 -17.88 39.78
N GLY A 284 -14.43 -17.68 39.35
CA GLY A 284 -13.53 -18.80 39.05
C GLY A 284 -13.10 -19.49 40.34
N ILE A 285 -13.03 -20.81 40.34
CA ILE A 285 -12.64 -21.60 41.51
C ILE A 285 -11.34 -22.34 41.22
N GLN A 286 -10.36 -22.18 42.11
CA GLN A 286 -9.09 -22.89 42.12
C GLN A 286 -8.84 -23.44 43.51
N ASN A 287 -8.59 -24.75 43.66
CA ASN A 287 -8.36 -25.38 44.97
C ASN A 287 -9.51 -25.08 45.96
N ASN A 288 -10.75 -25.14 45.49
CA ASN A 288 -11.97 -24.81 46.25
C ASN A 288 -12.04 -23.36 46.78
N LYS A 289 -11.20 -22.44 46.28
CA LYS A 289 -11.21 -21.02 46.65
C LYS A 289 -11.59 -20.16 45.45
N PRO A 290 -12.44 -19.13 45.63
CA PRO A 290 -12.72 -18.18 44.58
C PRO A 290 -11.46 -17.35 44.31
N VAL A 291 -11.08 -17.24 43.04
CA VAL A 291 -9.89 -16.50 42.60
C VAL A 291 -10.24 -15.54 41.48
N VAL A 292 -9.42 -14.49 41.33
CA VAL A 292 -9.56 -13.52 40.26
C VAL A 292 -9.03 -14.13 38.96
N VAL A 293 -9.83 -14.12 37.90
CA VAL A 293 -9.51 -14.74 36.62
C VAL A 293 -9.59 -13.70 35.51
N ALA A 294 -8.57 -13.66 34.64
CA ALA A 294 -8.61 -12.84 33.45
C ALA A 294 -9.24 -13.59 32.28
N LYS A 295 -10.18 -12.93 31.59
CA LYS A 295 -10.81 -13.43 30.35
C LYS A 295 -10.77 -12.35 29.28
N THR A 296 -10.96 -12.78 28.04
CA THR A 296 -11.10 -11.91 26.88
C THR A 296 -12.43 -12.18 26.22
N LEU A 297 -13.17 -11.12 25.89
CA LEU A 297 -14.38 -11.18 25.10
C LEU A 297 -14.08 -10.56 23.73
N THR A 298 -14.39 -11.30 22.68
CA THR A 298 -14.28 -10.83 21.30
C THR A 298 -15.69 -10.57 20.76
N VAL A 299 -15.95 -9.32 20.37
CA VAL A 299 -17.24 -8.89 19.83
C VAL A 299 -17.03 -8.42 18.40
N GLU A 300 -17.80 -8.99 17.48
CA GLU A 300 -17.87 -8.59 16.08
C GLU A 300 -19.07 -7.67 15.86
N PHE A 301 -18.80 -6.51 15.25
CA PHE A 301 -19.80 -5.57 14.76
C PHE A 301 -19.85 -5.67 13.24
N SER A 302 -20.99 -6.09 12.71
CA SER A 302 -21.18 -6.29 11.28
C SER A 302 -22.44 -5.58 10.77
N PHE A 303 -22.46 -5.32 9.47
CA PHE A 303 -23.61 -4.83 8.73
C PHE A 303 -24.09 -5.92 7.77
N ALA A 304 -24.67 -7.00 8.31
CA ALA A 304 -25.26 -8.04 7.48
C ALA A 304 -26.52 -7.48 6.80
N SER A 305 -26.56 -7.51 5.45
CA SER A 305 -27.76 -7.15 4.66
C SER A 305 -28.38 -5.77 4.94
N GLY A 306 -27.56 -4.80 5.37
CA GLY A 306 -28.04 -3.43 5.67
C GLY A 306 -28.61 -3.26 7.08
N THR A 307 -28.62 -4.30 7.91
CA THR A 307 -28.97 -4.23 9.33
C THR A 307 -27.73 -4.36 10.22
N PRO A 308 -27.59 -3.52 11.27
CA PRO A 308 -26.50 -3.68 12.23
C PRO A 308 -26.71 -4.96 13.05
N GLU A 309 -25.72 -5.86 13.02
CA GLU A 309 -25.67 -7.08 13.83
C GLU A 309 -24.44 -7.03 14.75
N VAL A 310 -24.60 -7.57 15.96
CA VAL A 310 -23.50 -7.72 16.92
C VAL A 310 -23.43 -9.17 17.35
N ARG A 311 -22.25 -9.77 17.29
CA ARG A 311 -22.03 -11.19 17.58
C ARG A 311 -20.82 -11.39 18.47
N VAL A 312 -20.88 -12.37 19.37
CA VAL A 312 -19.73 -12.83 20.14
C VAL A 312 -18.99 -13.89 19.36
N LEU A 313 -17.67 -13.75 19.25
CA LEU A 313 -16.81 -14.78 18.68
C LEU A 313 -16.29 -15.72 19.79
N PRO A 314 -16.20 -17.03 19.51
CA PRO A 314 -15.69 -18.02 20.47
C PRO A 314 -14.20 -17.83 20.78
#